data_AF-A0A2C9DBR1-F1
#
_entry.id   AF-A0A2C9DBR1-F1
#
_cell.length_a   1.000
_cell.length_b   1.000
_cell.length_c   1.000
_cell.angle_alpha   90.00
_cell.angle_beta   90.00
_cell.angle_gamma   90.00
#
_symmetry.space_group_name_H-M   'P 1'
#
loop_
_entity.id
_entity.type
_entity.pdbx_description
1 polymer ?
#
loop_
_entity_poly.entity_id
_entity_poly.type
_entity_poly.pdbx_seq_one_letter_code
_entity_poly.pdbx_strand_id
1 'polypeptide(L)'
;MIRAARRDPGQRDATTRIKAWTRARFALAENDTVFVSEVACGLPGCPPIETVVAFWTAPETRHAYKVFKPLASVEETDLPPAFMKTALIVGPDDFGCC
;
A
#
# COMPACT_ATOMS: atom_id res chain seq x y z
N MET A 1 -9.23 20.80 11.71
CA MET A 1 -8.24 20.26 12.65
C MET A 1 -7.81 18.88 12.14
N ILE A 2 -6.70 18.78 11.43
CA ILE A 2 -6.19 17.48 10.96
C ILE A 2 -5.55 16.81 12.19
N ARG A 3 -6.30 15.94 12.88
CA ARG A 3 -5.73 15.09 13.91
C ARG A 3 -4.74 14.16 13.20
N ALA A 4 -3.45 14.35 13.45
CA ALA A 4 -2.48 13.29 13.18
C ALA A 4 -3.02 12.05 13.89
N ALA A 5 -3.40 11.03 13.10
CA ALA A 5 -3.91 9.79 13.64
C ALA A 5 -2.90 9.31 14.68
N ARG A 6 -3.35 9.23 15.94
CA ARG A 6 -2.55 8.68 17.03
C ARG A 6 -2.08 7.32 16.51
N ARG A 7 -0.77 7.14 16.39
CA ARG A 7 -0.15 5.96 15.79
C ARG A 7 -0.40 4.77 16.72
N ASP A 8 -1.62 4.23 16.63
CA ASP A 8 -2.16 3.19 17.48
C ASP A 8 -1.32 1.91 17.32
N PRO A 9 -1.07 1.14 18.39
CA PRO A 9 -0.33 -0.13 18.30
C PRO A 9 -0.89 -1.05 17.20
N GLY A 10 -2.23 -1.13 17.06
CA GLY A 10 -2.87 -1.97 16.05
C GLY A 10 -2.57 -1.54 14.61
N GLN A 11 -2.33 -0.25 14.36
CA GLN A 11 -1.91 0.22 13.02
C GLN A 11 -0.47 -0.18 12.69
N ARG A 12 0.42 -0.23 13.69
CA ARG A 12 1.81 -0.65 13.48
C ARG A 12 1.89 -2.14 13.17
N ASP A 13 1.11 -2.95 13.88
CA ASP A 13 1.04 -4.38 13.67
C ASP A 13 0.47 -4.69 12.28
N ALA A 14 -0.62 -4.02 11.90
CA ALA A 14 -1.21 -4.19 10.58
C ALA A 14 -0.26 -3.71 9.46
N THR A 15 0.48 -2.62 9.66
CA THR A 15 1.50 -2.14 8.70
C THR A 15 2.60 -3.17 8.51
N THR A 16 3.09 -3.74 9.62
CA THR A 16 4.16 -4.74 9.61
C THR A 16 3.71 -6.01 8.89
N ARG A 17 2.49 -6.49 9.18
CA ARG A 17 1.87 -7.63 8.52
C ARG A 17 1.74 -7.43 7.01
N ILE A 18 1.21 -6.29 6.56
CA ILE A 18 1.07 -5.99 5.13
C ILE A 18 2.45 -5.95 4.45
N LYS A 19 3.45 -5.29 5.06
CA LYS A 19 4.81 -5.28 4.50
C LYS A 19 5.39 -6.69 4.34
N ALA A 20 5.20 -7.56 5.32
CA ALA A 20 5.67 -8.94 5.25
C ALA A 20 5.00 -9.71 4.09
N TRP A 21 3.67 -9.58 3.96
CA TRP A 21 2.93 -10.20 2.85
C TRP A 21 3.34 -9.66 1.49
N THR A 22 3.50 -8.34 1.33
CA THR A 22 3.94 -7.73 0.08
C THR A 22 5.32 -8.25 -0.31
N ARG A 23 6.27 -8.37 0.64
CA ARG A 23 7.60 -8.92 0.37
C ARG A 23 7.53 -10.37 -0.09
N ALA A 24 6.79 -11.21 0.64
CA ALA A 24 6.63 -12.62 0.30
C ALA A 24 5.95 -12.80 -1.08
N ARG A 25 4.88 -12.04 -1.35
CA ARG A 25 4.08 -12.13 -2.58
C ARG A 25 4.85 -11.74 -3.83
N PHE A 26 5.71 -10.72 -3.75
CA PHE A 26 6.43 -10.18 -4.91
C PHE A 26 7.92 -10.50 -4.93
N ALA A 27 8.37 -11.41 -4.05
CA ALA A 27 9.76 -11.82 -3.89
C ALA A 27 10.71 -10.62 -3.76
N LEU A 28 10.39 -9.70 -2.84
CA LEU A 28 11.19 -8.50 -2.59
C LEU A 28 12.37 -8.82 -1.66
N ALA A 29 13.51 -8.19 -1.92
CA ALA A 29 14.67 -8.27 -1.04
C ALA A 29 14.42 -7.58 0.30
N GLU A 30 15.23 -7.90 1.31
CA GLU A 30 15.12 -7.24 2.63
C GLU A 30 15.35 -5.72 2.54
N ASN A 31 16.27 -5.32 1.66
CA ASN A 31 16.62 -3.93 1.39
C ASN A 31 15.63 -3.21 0.47
N ASP A 32 14.69 -3.92 -0.15
CA ASP A 32 13.67 -3.28 -0.99
C ASP A 32 12.73 -2.46 -0.10
N THR A 33 12.52 -1.22 -0.52
CA THR A 33 11.66 -0.29 0.21
C THR A 33 10.20 -0.68 0.00
N VAL A 34 9.49 -0.89 1.11
CA VAL A 34 8.03 -1.10 1.12
C VAL A 34 7.38 -0.03 2.00
N PHE A 35 6.52 0.76 1.37
CA PHE A 35 5.71 1.80 1.97
C PHE A 35 4.25 1.36 2.03
N VAL A 36 3.60 1.58 3.17
CA VAL A 36 2.19 1.27 3.40
C VAL A 36 1.58 2.46 4.13
N SER A 37 0.46 2.99 3.64
CA SER A 37 -0.27 4.08 4.27
C SER A 37 -1.76 3.89 4.14
N GLU A 38 -2.49 4.23 5.18
CA GLU A 38 -3.94 4.45 5.11
C GLU A 38 -4.19 5.89 4.66
N VAL A 39 -5.13 6.08 3.75
CA VAL A 39 -5.48 7.37 3.16
C VAL A 39 -6.99 7.50 3.17
N ALA A 40 -7.49 8.63 3.66
CA ALA A 40 -8.91 8.96 3.53
C ALA A 40 -9.14 9.62 2.16
N CYS A 41 -10.03 9.05 1.33
CA CYS A 41 -10.39 9.67 0.07
C CYS A 41 -11.55 10.65 0.29
N GLY A 42 -11.34 11.92 -0.07
CA GLY A 42 -12.34 12.98 0.08
C GLY A 42 -13.25 13.20 -1.13
N LEU A 43 -13.13 12.37 -2.18
CA LEU A 43 -13.86 12.54 -3.44
C LEU A 43 -15.25 11.88 -3.42
N PRO A 44 -16.26 12.49 -4.08
CA PRO A 44 -17.58 11.90 -4.20
C PRO A 44 -17.53 10.56 -4.95
N GLY A 45 -18.04 9.50 -4.33
CA GLY A 45 -18.05 8.14 -4.91
C GLY A 45 -16.84 7.27 -4.57
N CYS A 46 -15.82 7.83 -3.89
CA CYS A 46 -14.70 7.03 -3.40
C CYS A 46 -14.98 6.42 -2.03
N PRO A 47 -14.44 5.22 -1.74
CA PRO A 47 -14.44 4.66 -0.40
C PRO A 47 -13.79 5.64 0.58
N PRO A 48 -14.35 5.81 1.79
CA PRO A 48 -13.86 6.83 2.72
C PRO A 48 -12.43 6.57 3.19
N ILE A 49 -11.97 5.33 3.14
CA ILE A 49 -10.63 4.90 3.56
C ILE A 49 -10.09 3.88 2.56
N GLU A 50 -8.85 4.08 2.14
CA GLU A 50 -8.08 3.14 1.32
C GLU A 50 -6.69 2.90 1.94
N THR A 51 -6.15 1.70 1.73
CA THR A 51 -4.76 1.36 2.05
C THR A 51 -3.95 1.36 0.77
N VAL A 52 -2.94 2.19 0.71
CA VAL A 52 -2.01 2.30 -0.42
C VAL A 52 -0.71 1.60 -0.06
N VAL A 53 -0.26 0.71 -0.95
CA VAL A 53 1.03 0.03 -0.84
C VAL A 53 1.88 0.43 -2.03
N ALA A 54 3.10 0.86 -1.76
CA ALA A 54 4.11 1.16 -2.76
C ALA A 54 5.42 0.44 -2.43
N PHE A 55 6.10 -0.06 -3.45
CA PHE A 55 7.41 -0.68 -3.27
C PHE A 55 8.30 -0.43 -4.48
N TRP A 56 9.61 -0.53 -4.27
CA TRP A 56 10.63 -0.29 -5.28
C TRP A 56 11.48 -1.53 -5.44
N THR A 57 11.65 -1.99 -6.68
CA THR A 57 12.54 -3.12 -7.02
C THR A 57 13.82 -2.64 -7.69
N ALA A 58 13.86 -1.38 -8.09
CA ALA A 58 15.01 -0.67 -8.63
C ALA A 58 14.79 0.85 -8.40
N PRO A 59 15.84 1.69 -8.48
CA PRO A 59 15.71 3.14 -8.26
C PRO A 59 14.59 3.81 -9.08
N GLU A 60 14.38 3.35 -10.31
CA GLU A 60 13.40 3.92 -11.25
C GLU A 60 12.16 3.02 -11.42
N THR A 61 12.08 1.87 -10.74
CA THR A 61 10.96 0.94 -10.86
C THR A 61 10.14 0.94 -9.59
N ARG A 62 9.11 1.78 -9.60
CA ARG A 62 8.10 1.88 -8.55
C ARG A 62 6.88 1.05 -8.91
N HIS A 63 6.41 0.27 -7.95
CA HIS A 63 5.15 -0.45 -8.03
C HIS A 63 4.16 0.11 -7.00
N ALA A 64 2.88 0.10 -7.34
CA ALA A 64 1.81 0.55 -6.46
C ALA A 64 0.52 -0.23 -6.65
N TYR A 65 -0.22 -0.41 -5.56
CA TYR A 65 -1.60 -0.85 -5.60
C TYR A 65 -2.40 -0.26 -4.43
N LYS A 66 -3.72 -0.23 -4.59
CA LYS A 66 -4.67 0.25 -3.59
C LYS A 66 -5.60 -0.88 -3.18
N VAL A 67 -5.88 -0.96 -1.88
CA VAL A 67 -6.91 -1.82 -1.31
C VAL A 67 -7.94 -0.89 -0.68
N PHE A 68 -9.19 -0.97 -1.12
CA PHE A 68 -10.29 -0.13 -0.63
C PHE A 68 -10.83 -0.59 0.72
N LYS A 69 -9.93 -0.74 1.69
CA LYS A 69 -10.20 -1.13 3.06
C LYS A 69 -9.28 -0.35 4.02
N PRO A 70 -9.71 -0.12 5.27
CA PRO A 70 -8.81 0.31 6.33
C PRO A 70 -7.67 -0.69 6.52
N LEU A 71 -6.51 -0.18 6.93
CA LEU A 71 -5.26 -0.93 7.02
C LEU A 71 -5.39 -2.12 7.99
N ALA A 72 -6.16 -1.95 9.06
CA ALA A 72 -6.47 -3.01 10.02
C ALA A 72 -7.27 -4.18 9.41
N SER A 73 -8.11 -3.91 8.41
CA SER A 73 -9.03 -4.87 7.76
C SER A 73 -8.47 -5.49 6.48
N VAL A 74 -7.26 -5.12 6.06
CA VAL A 74 -6.61 -5.74 4.90
C VAL A 74 -6.18 -7.16 5.25
N GLU A 75 -6.50 -8.10 4.38
CA GLU A 75 -6.12 -9.51 4.48
C GLU A 75 -5.12 -9.89 3.37
N GLU A 76 -4.43 -11.02 3.53
CA GLU A 76 -3.42 -11.45 2.56
C GLU A 76 -4.04 -11.73 1.17
N THR A 77 -5.29 -12.17 1.13
CA THR A 77 -6.06 -12.44 -0.09
C THR A 77 -6.46 -11.16 -0.83
N ASP A 78 -6.41 -10.00 -0.17
CA ASP A 78 -6.67 -8.70 -0.82
C ASP A 78 -5.46 -8.22 -1.64
N LEU A 79 -4.28 -8.79 -1.42
CA LEU A 79 -3.09 -8.42 -2.19
C LEU A 79 -3.20 -8.98 -3.61
N PRO A 80 -2.75 -8.22 -4.63
CA PRO A 80 -2.69 -8.71 -5.99
C PRO A 80 -1.88 -10.02 -6.09
N PRO A 81 -2.26 -10.92 -7.00
CA PRO A 81 -1.47 -12.11 -7.25
C PRO A 81 -0.09 -11.74 -7.80
N ALA A 82 0.91 -12.59 -7.52
CA ALA A 82 2.31 -12.31 -7.84
C ALA A 82 2.55 -12.01 -9.33
N PHE A 83 1.81 -12.68 -10.22
CA PHE A 83 1.94 -12.48 -11.67
C PHE A 83 1.54 -11.07 -12.14
N MET A 84 0.80 -10.29 -11.34
CA MET A 84 0.43 -8.92 -11.68
C MET A 84 1.56 -7.91 -11.39
N LYS A 85 2.69 -8.31 -10.81
CA LYS A 85 3.78 -7.39 -10.40
C LYS A 85 4.12 -6.34 -11.46
N THR A 86 4.28 -6.75 -12.72
CA THR A 86 4.59 -5.84 -13.83
C THR A 86 3.45 -4.86 -14.12
N ALA A 87 2.20 -5.28 -14.00
CA ALA A 87 1.03 -4.41 -14.18
C ALA A 87 0.88 -3.37 -13.06
N LEU A 88 1.57 -3.55 -11.94
CA LEU A 88 1.59 -2.60 -10.83
C LEU A 88 2.66 -1.51 -10.99
N ILE A 89 3.48 -1.54 -12.05
CA ILE A 89 4.47 -0.49 -12.31
C ILE A 89 3.72 0.81 -12.55
N VAL A 90 4.09 1.86 -11.83
CA VAL A 90 3.52 3.20 -11.95
C VAL A 90 4.60 4.18 -12.39
N GLY A 91 4.23 5.08 -13.30
CA GLY A 91 5.08 6.20 -13.67
C GLY A 91 5.32 7.18 -12.50
N PRO A 92 6.26 8.11 -12.65
CA PRO A 92 6.55 9.13 -11.63
C PRO A 92 5.31 9.97 -11.26
N ASP A 93 4.40 10.18 -12.21
CA ASP A 93 3.19 11.00 -12.06
C ASP A 93 1.92 10.19 -11.73
N ASP A 94 1.95 8.86 -11.86
CA ASP A 94 0.76 7.99 -11.74
C ASP A 94 0.30 7.74 -10.31
N PHE A 95 1.11 8.13 -9.31
CA PHE A 95 0.75 7.97 -7.90
C PHE A 95 -0.15 9.11 -7.39
N GLY A 96 -0.37 10.14 -8.21
CA GLY A 96 -1.23 11.27 -7.92
C GLY A 96 -2.38 11.36 -8.91
N CYS A 97 -3.44 10.56 -8.73
CA CYS A 97 -4.75 11.09 -9.12
C CYS A 97 -5.27 11.96 -7.97
N CYS A 98 -4.84 13.22 -8.00
CA CYS A 98 -5.62 14.39 -7.60
C CYS A 98 -5.37 15.46 -8.65
#